data_AF-A0A7C3ZVF8-F1
#
_entry.id   AF-A0A7C3ZVF8-F1
#
_cell.length_a   1.000
_cell.length_b   1.000
_cell.length_c   1.000
_cell.angle_alpha   90.00
_cell.angle_beta   90.00
_cell.angle_gamma   90.00
#
_symmetry.space_group_name_H-M   'P 1'
#
loop_
_entity.id
_entity.type
_entity.pdbx_description
1 polymer ?
#
loop_
_entity_poly.entity_id
_entity_poly.type
_entity_poly.pdbx_seq_one_letter_code
_entity_poly.pdbx_strand_id
1 'polypeptide(L)'
;MTENNPNLRQKLAALLERSPGLGSRLAQAAIELKEAGVPPAELLIEQLTAYRQEFASLRAEAIAAAKAVSSEQLPPQVTSLKDIERLLAIAATPKVGGVREGALEVLDLVLSIIHTDQPDFPHLQSVQAQALTLRQQIAQAPPDALPPEAEALHSRRHTLCALLALVDPPADLNDEKWGVLVEVVTRAYNKAITVAAARGKLVYKKSPAPPAPSTPPVKEAQRAMSDFPEVMVIGAQTAKPSPSSVLKPPSAPTQPEEDVIIIPGSEEVRGTQSDGERLIFGAVPLARSGGEEKPALGLKVLVSVERFGDRVFKGGEFAGTKGKALRVEGFSLNLEPPVPGLGLRYMACLEGIGDTPWVMDGEFIGSRGSGKRLEGFAVELTGNLAANYDVFYTAHIQNIGDTPTCSNGKFCGTRSGLRVEAMRVWIQQK
;
A
#
# COMPACT_ATOMS: atom_id res chain seq x y z
N MET A 1 8.01 -14.23 3.50
CA MET A 1 8.19 -13.60 2.16
C MET A 1 6.87 -13.20 1.48
N THR A 2 5.69 -13.46 2.05
CA THR A 2 4.38 -13.13 1.45
C THR A 2 3.92 -11.68 1.61
N GLU A 3 4.53 -10.90 2.51
CA GLU A 3 4.09 -9.54 2.88
C GLU A 3 4.26 -8.47 1.78
N ASN A 4 5.12 -8.68 0.78
CA ASN A 4 5.34 -7.67 -0.27
C ASN A 4 4.21 -7.57 -1.31
N ASN A 5 3.42 -8.62 -1.51
CA ASN A 5 2.38 -8.62 -2.56
C ASN A 5 1.28 -7.55 -2.36
N PRO A 6 0.67 -7.34 -1.16
CA PRO A 6 -0.31 -6.26 -0.96
C PRO A 6 0.27 -4.86 -1.22
N ASN A 7 1.54 -4.62 -0.84
CA ASN A 7 2.20 -3.33 -1.10
C ASN A 7 2.36 -3.06 -2.61
N LEU A 8 2.78 -4.07 -3.39
CA LEU A 8 2.89 -3.97 -4.84
C LEU A 8 1.55 -3.71 -5.53
N ARG A 9 0.47 -4.33 -5.05
CA ARG A 9 -0.89 -4.06 -5.55
C ARG A 9 -1.36 -2.65 -5.24
N GLN A 10 -1.03 -2.11 -4.06
CA GLN A 10 -1.33 -0.73 -3.70
C GLN A 10 -0.55 0.27 -4.58
N LYS A 11 0.75 0.03 -4.81
CA LYS A 11 1.57 0.80 -5.77
C LYS A 11 0.98 0.76 -7.19
N LEU A 12 0.51 -0.41 -7.65
CA LEU A 12 -0.13 -0.56 -8.97
C LEU A 12 -1.43 0.26 -9.06
N ALA A 13 -2.29 0.19 -8.04
CA ALA A 13 -3.54 0.96 -7.99
C ALA A 13 -3.29 2.48 -8.03
N ALA A 14 -2.34 2.97 -7.23
CA ALA A 14 -1.96 4.38 -7.22
C ALA A 14 -1.39 4.88 -8.57
N LEU A 15 -0.68 4.03 -9.32
CA LEU A 15 -0.25 4.36 -10.68
C LEU A 15 -1.41 4.37 -11.68
N LEU A 16 -2.31 3.38 -11.61
CA LEU A 16 -3.51 3.32 -12.45
C LEU A 16 -4.41 4.55 -12.27
N GLU A 17 -4.62 5.01 -11.03
CA GLU A 17 -5.45 6.17 -10.70
C GLU A 17 -4.86 7.49 -11.23
N ARG A 18 -3.54 7.70 -11.12
CA ARG A 18 -2.87 8.93 -11.58
C ARG A 18 -2.65 8.99 -13.10
N SER A 19 -2.68 7.85 -13.79
CA SER A 19 -2.39 7.73 -15.23
C SER A 19 -3.24 8.66 -16.11
N PRO A 20 -4.59 8.69 -16.03
CA PRO A 20 -5.41 9.51 -16.93
C PRO A 20 -5.17 11.01 -16.72
N GLY A 21 -5.01 11.44 -15.47
CA GLY A 21 -4.80 12.84 -15.10
C GLY A 21 -3.40 13.38 -15.45
N LEU A 22 -2.40 12.51 -15.60
CA LEU A 22 -1.10 12.89 -16.18
C LEU A 22 -1.14 12.89 -17.71
N GLY A 23 -1.83 11.91 -18.31
CA GLY A 23 -2.00 11.83 -19.76
C GLY A 23 -2.72 13.04 -20.35
N SER A 24 -3.81 13.48 -19.74
CA SER A 24 -4.57 14.67 -20.19
C SER A 24 -3.74 15.96 -20.10
N ARG A 25 -3.00 16.16 -19.00
CA ARG A 25 -2.15 17.35 -18.81
C ARG A 25 -0.94 17.36 -19.75
N LEU A 26 -0.35 16.20 -20.04
CA LEU A 26 0.70 16.10 -21.06
C LEU A 26 0.17 16.36 -22.48
N ALA A 27 -1.03 15.87 -22.80
CA ALA A 27 -1.68 16.17 -24.08
C ALA A 27 -1.98 17.67 -24.23
N GLN A 28 -2.49 18.32 -23.17
CA GLN A 28 -2.74 19.76 -23.15
C GLN A 28 -1.44 20.57 -23.32
N ALA A 29 -0.38 20.25 -22.57
CA ALA A 29 0.91 20.91 -22.71
C ALA A 29 1.54 20.72 -24.11
N ALA A 30 1.27 19.59 -24.79
CA ALA A 30 1.70 19.38 -26.17
C ALA A 30 0.93 20.23 -27.19
N ILE A 31 -0.34 20.55 -26.92
CA ILE A 31 -1.13 21.51 -27.73
C ILE A 31 -0.58 22.93 -27.52
N GLU A 32 -0.40 23.36 -26.27
CA GLU A 32 0.10 24.69 -25.93
C GLU A 32 1.52 24.95 -26.49
N LEU A 33 2.40 23.95 -26.44
CA LEU A 33 3.73 24.01 -27.07
C LEU A 33 3.64 24.13 -28.60
N LYS A 34 2.68 23.44 -29.23
CA LYS A 34 2.50 23.44 -30.69
C LYS A 34 1.87 24.75 -31.21
N GLU A 35 0.90 25.29 -30.49
CA GLU A 35 0.08 26.42 -30.94
C GLU A 35 0.62 27.77 -30.47
N ALA A 36 1.10 27.84 -29.22
CA ALA A 36 1.56 29.08 -28.59
C ALA A 36 3.08 29.09 -28.29
N GLY A 37 3.79 27.99 -28.54
CA GLY A 37 5.22 27.87 -28.23
C GLY A 37 5.55 27.78 -26.74
N VAL A 38 4.53 27.57 -25.88
CA VAL A 38 4.68 27.57 -24.43
C VAL A 38 5.31 26.24 -23.98
N PRO A 39 6.45 26.25 -23.26
CA PRO A 39 7.06 25.03 -22.75
C PRO A 39 6.19 24.39 -21.66
N PRO A 40 6.18 23.04 -21.53
CA PRO A 40 5.49 22.37 -20.42
C PRO A 40 5.99 22.86 -19.06
N ALA A 41 5.08 23.08 -18.12
CA ALA A 41 5.42 23.52 -16.77
C ALA A 41 6.38 22.52 -16.08
N GLU A 42 7.37 23.03 -15.34
CA GLU A 42 8.39 22.21 -14.67
C GLU A 42 7.76 21.15 -13.74
N LEU A 43 6.73 21.54 -12.98
CA LEU A 43 5.96 20.64 -12.11
C LEU A 43 5.29 19.47 -12.85
N LEU A 44 4.91 19.64 -14.14
CA LEU A 44 4.42 18.54 -14.96
C LEU A 44 5.56 17.60 -15.38
N ILE A 45 6.73 18.14 -15.70
CA ILE A 45 7.95 17.37 -16.04
C ILE A 45 8.42 16.55 -14.83
N GLU A 46 8.42 17.15 -13.63
CA GLU A 46 8.71 16.47 -12.36
C GLU A 46 7.74 15.32 -12.10
N GLN A 47 6.43 15.58 -12.20
CA GLN A 47 5.40 14.54 -11.98
C GLN A 47 5.49 13.39 -12.98
N LEU A 48 5.77 13.67 -14.26
CA LEU A 48 6.02 12.63 -15.27
C LEU A 48 7.30 11.83 -14.99
N THR A 49 8.34 12.50 -14.49
CA THR A 49 9.61 11.86 -14.11
C THR A 49 9.44 10.94 -12.91
N ALA A 50 8.75 11.40 -11.86
CA ALA A 50 8.40 10.61 -10.68
C ALA A 50 7.53 9.41 -11.06
N TYR A 51 6.46 9.62 -11.84
CA TYR A 51 5.61 8.54 -12.33
C TYR A 51 6.39 7.47 -13.11
N ARG A 52 7.33 7.88 -13.97
CA ARG A 52 8.22 6.96 -14.71
C ARG A 52 9.13 6.15 -13.78
N GLN A 53 9.69 6.78 -12.75
CA GLN A 53 10.55 6.12 -11.76
C GLN A 53 9.76 5.11 -10.92
N GLU A 54 8.58 5.50 -10.42
CA GLU A 54 7.68 4.63 -9.67
C GLU A 54 7.24 3.42 -10.51
N PHE A 55 6.86 3.62 -11.77
CA PHE A 55 6.54 2.52 -12.70
C PHE A 55 7.74 1.58 -12.91
N ALA A 56 8.95 2.12 -13.08
CA ALA A 56 10.16 1.32 -13.26
C ALA A 56 10.50 0.48 -12.01
N SER A 57 10.34 1.05 -10.81
CA SER A 57 10.52 0.33 -9.54
C SER A 57 9.47 -0.78 -9.39
N LEU A 58 8.18 -0.45 -9.54
CA LEU A 58 7.11 -1.43 -9.45
C LEU A 58 7.29 -2.58 -10.45
N ARG A 59 7.71 -2.28 -11.68
CA ARG A 59 8.02 -3.30 -12.70
C ARG A 59 9.15 -4.22 -12.24
N ALA A 60 10.24 -3.68 -11.72
CA ALA A 60 11.37 -4.47 -11.25
C ALA A 60 10.98 -5.35 -10.05
N GLU A 61 10.24 -4.79 -9.09
CA GLU A 61 9.73 -5.50 -7.92
C GLU A 61 8.73 -6.60 -8.30
N ALA A 62 7.81 -6.36 -9.24
CA ALA A 62 6.85 -7.34 -9.73
C ALA A 62 7.51 -8.50 -10.51
N ILE A 63 8.54 -8.20 -11.32
CA ILE A 63 9.36 -9.22 -12.00
C ILE A 63 10.11 -10.08 -10.97
N ALA A 64 10.66 -9.47 -9.92
CA ALA A 64 11.34 -10.21 -8.84
C ALA A 64 10.36 -11.09 -8.05
N ALA A 65 9.17 -10.58 -7.74
CA ALA A 65 8.11 -11.34 -7.07
C ALA A 65 7.64 -12.55 -7.91
N ALA A 66 7.40 -12.37 -9.22
CA ALA A 66 7.02 -13.46 -10.11
C ALA A 66 8.10 -14.55 -10.21
N LYS A 67 9.38 -14.16 -10.34
CA LYS A 67 10.53 -15.10 -10.35
C LYS A 67 10.72 -15.88 -9.03
N ALA A 68 10.23 -15.35 -7.90
CA ALA A 68 10.31 -16.04 -6.61
C ALA A 68 9.21 -17.11 -6.43
N VAL A 69 8.16 -17.07 -7.28
CA VAL A 69 7.00 -17.97 -7.23
C VAL A 69 7.01 -18.99 -8.37
N SER A 70 7.35 -18.61 -9.59
CA SER A 70 7.41 -19.51 -10.76
C SER A 70 8.80 -19.55 -11.42
N SER A 71 9.18 -20.73 -11.88
CA SER A 71 10.40 -21.01 -12.67
C SER A 71 10.18 -20.94 -14.19
N GLU A 72 8.94 -20.71 -14.65
CA GLU A 72 8.64 -20.61 -16.09
C GLU A 72 9.17 -19.32 -16.74
N GLN A 73 9.29 -19.35 -18.07
CA GLN A 73 9.76 -18.22 -18.87
C GLN A 73 8.82 -17.00 -18.71
N LEU A 74 9.28 -15.97 -17.98
CA LEU A 74 8.57 -14.68 -17.92
C LEU A 74 8.45 -14.05 -19.33
N PRO A 75 7.39 -13.26 -19.59
CA PRO A 75 7.24 -12.54 -20.85
C PRO A 75 8.48 -11.66 -21.14
N PRO A 76 8.96 -11.60 -22.39
CA PRO A 76 10.26 -11.04 -22.72
C PRO A 76 10.37 -9.52 -22.50
N GLN A 77 9.24 -8.81 -22.50
CA GLN A 77 9.18 -7.38 -22.18
C GLN A 77 7.92 -7.08 -21.37
N VAL A 78 8.08 -6.27 -20.32
CA VAL A 78 6.99 -5.77 -19.46
C VAL A 78 6.94 -4.26 -19.68
N THR A 79 5.99 -3.80 -20.49
CA THR A 79 5.93 -2.41 -20.96
C THR A 79 4.66 -1.67 -20.52
N SER A 80 3.62 -2.38 -20.09
CA SER A 80 2.37 -1.79 -19.62
C SER A 80 2.03 -2.13 -18.16
N LEU A 81 1.13 -1.34 -17.55
CA LEU A 81 0.56 -1.63 -16.24
C LEU A 81 -0.23 -2.95 -16.24
N LYS A 82 -0.84 -3.33 -17.36
CA LYS A 82 -1.56 -4.62 -17.51
C LYS A 82 -0.62 -5.82 -17.46
N ASP A 83 0.62 -5.67 -17.92
CA ASP A 83 1.63 -6.73 -17.80
C ASP A 83 2.10 -6.90 -16.35
N ILE A 84 2.24 -5.78 -15.62
CA ILE A 84 2.52 -5.79 -14.17
C ILE A 84 1.36 -6.43 -13.40
N GLU A 85 0.11 -6.09 -13.72
CA GLU A 85 -1.09 -6.70 -13.13
C GLU A 85 -1.11 -8.22 -13.31
N ARG A 86 -0.82 -8.71 -14.52
CA ARG A 86 -0.69 -10.15 -14.82
C ARG A 86 0.45 -10.80 -14.02
N LEU A 87 1.61 -10.15 -13.91
CA LEU A 87 2.73 -10.66 -13.10
C LEU A 87 2.38 -10.71 -11.59
N LEU A 88 1.64 -9.72 -11.08
CA LEU A 88 1.17 -9.73 -9.69
C LEU A 88 0.02 -10.72 -9.46
N ALA A 89 -0.72 -11.12 -10.50
CA ALA A 89 -1.64 -12.24 -10.42
C ALA A 89 -0.86 -13.57 -10.33
N ILE A 90 0.17 -13.77 -11.15
CA ILE A 90 1.07 -14.94 -11.10
C ILE A 90 1.85 -15.02 -9.78
N ALA A 91 2.27 -13.88 -9.21
CA ALA A 91 2.94 -13.84 -7.90
C ALA A 91 1.97 -13.94 -6.71
N ALA A 92 0.65 -13.86 -6.95
CA ALA A 92 -0.40 -13.96 -5.94
C ALA A 92 -1.17 -15.28 -5.97
N THR A 93 -0.95 -16.15 -6.97
CA THR A 93 -1.21 -17.56 -6.73
C THR A 93 -0.31 -17.95 -5.56
N PRO A 94 -0.85 -18.57 -4.49
CA PRO A 94 0.03 -19.15 -3.49
C PRO A 94 0.96 -20.14 -4.19
N LYS A 95 2.17 -20.34 -3.67
CA LYS A 95 2.92 -21.55 -4.04
C LYS A 95 2.03 -22.72 -3.69
N VAL A 96 1.42 -23.35 -4.69
CA VAL A 96 0.64 -24.59 -4.51
C VAL A 96 1.63 -25.74 -4.38
N GLY A 97 2.43 -25.70 -3.31
CA GLY A 97 2.53 -26.88 -2.49
C GLY A 97 1.16 -27.05 -1.85
N GLY A 98 0.52 -28.19 -2.08
CA GLY A 98 -0.73 -28.50 -1.44
C GLY A 98 -0.55 -28.65 0.08
N VAL A 99 -1.65 -29.01 0.75
CA VAL A 99 -1.65 -29.32 2.18
C VAL A 99 -0.56 -30.35 2.52
N ARG A 100 -0.32 -31.32 1.62
CA ARG A 100 0.77 -32.30 1.66
C ARG A 100 2.15 -31.65 1.73
N GLU A 101 2.53 -30.88 0.72
CA GLU A 101 3.87 -30.29 0.61
C GLU A 101 4.17 -29.37 1.80
N GLY A 102 3.20 -28.52 2.19
CA GLY A 102 3.36 -27.65 3.36
C GLY A 102 3.48 -28.42 4.68
N ALA A 103 2.77 -29.55 4.83
CA ALA A 103 2.94 -30.42 6.00
C ALA A 103 4.30 -31.14 6.00
N LEU A 104 4.79 -31.58 4.84
CA LEU A 104 6.11 -32.20 4.69
C LEU A 104 7.25 -31.21 5.01
N GLU A 105 7.17 -29.96 4.57
CA GLU A 105 8.14 -28.91 4.93
C GLU A 105 8.24 -28.69 6.45
N VAL A 106 7.08 -28.64 7.15
CA VAL A 106 7.04 -28.50 8.61
C VAL A 106 7.67 -29.70 9.31
N LEU A 107 7.45 -30.91 8.80
CA LEU A 107 8.05 -32.13 9.35
C LEU A 107 9.57 -32.19 9.09
N ASP A 108 10.02 -31.82 7.90
CA ASP A 108 11.45 -31.75 7.56
C ASP A 108 12.19 -30.71 8.44
N LEU A 109 11.54 -29.60 8.82
CA LEU A 109 12.07 -28.67 9.82
C LEU A 109 12.25 -29.32 11.21
N VAL A 110 11.26 -30.08 11.71
CA VAL A 110 11.38 -30.81 13.00
C VAL A 110 12.52 -31.83 12.95
N LEU A 111 12.64 -32.56 11.84
CA LEU A 111 13.70 -33.56 11.64
C LEU A 111 15.09 -32.92 11.51
N SER A 112 15.17 -31.63 11.17
CA SER A 112 16.42 -30.87 11.17
C SER A 112 16.88 -30.41 12.56
N ILE A 113 16.03 -30.47 13.60
CA ILE A 113 16.43 -30.07 14.96
C ILE A 113 17.51 -31.01 15.50
N ILE A 114 18.54 -30.46 16.13
CA ILE A 114 19.56 -31.19 16.88
C ILE A 114 19.70 -30.58 18.28
N HIS A 115 20.10 -31.39 19.27
CA HIS A 115 20.42 -30.89 20.60
C HIS A 115 21.93 -30.63 20.73
N THR A 116 22.33 -29.39 21.06
CA THR A 116 23.72 -28.93 21.03
C THR A 116 24.67 -29.76 21.89
N ASP A 117 24.27 -30.10 23.12
CA ASP A 117 25.16 -30.79 24.07
C ASP A 117 25.07 -32.33 24.06
N GLN A 118 24.03 -32.90 23.42
CA GLN A 118 23.66 -34.30 23.56
C GLN A 118 23.08 -34.79 22.22
N PRO A 119 23.90 -35.33 21.29
CA PRO A 119 23.40 -35.80 20.00
C PRO A 119 22.36 -36.92 20.15
N ASP A 120 22.49 -37.75 21.19
CA ASP A 120 21.58 -38.86 21.50
C ASP A 120 20.43 -38.49 22.45
N PHE A 121 20.01 -37.22 22.50
CA PHE A 121 18.96 -36.77 23.44
C PHE A 121 17.63 -37.51 23.19
N PRO A 122 17.22 -38.45 24.08
CA PRO A 122 16.22 -39.47 23.75
C PRO A 122 14.81 -38.89 23.57
N HIS A 123 14.53 -37.76 24.24
CA HIS A 123 13.26 -37.06 24.11
C HIS A 123 13.10 -36.41 22.72
N LEU A 124 14.18 -35.90 22.12
CA LEU A 124 14.15 -35.38 20.75
C LEU A 124 14.04 -36.53 19.73
N GLN A 125 14.77 -37.63 19.94
CA GLN A 125 14.65 -38.83 19.10
C GLN A 125 13.21 -39.38 19.06
N SER A 126 12.52 -39.39 20.21
CA SER A 126 11.11 -39.80 20.29
C SER A 126 10.19 -38.89 19.47
N VAL A 127 10.37 -37.57 19.53
CA VAL A 127 9.59 -36.60 18.73
C VAL A 127 9.92 -36.69 17.24
N GLN A 128 11.19 -36.93 16.89
CA GLN A 128 11.62 -37.13 15.51
C GLN A 128 11.10 -38.44 14.93
N ALA A 129 11.02 -39.51 15.72
CA ALA A 129 10.39 -40.76 15.30
C ALA A 129 8.89 -40.54 14.97
N GLN A 130 8.16 -39.81 15.81
CA GLN A 130 6.76 -39.43 15.53
C GLN A 130 6.64 -38.57 14.26
N ALA A 131 7.53 -37.60 14.07
CA ALA A 131 7.57 -36.78 12.86
C ALA A 131 7.89 -37.60 11.60
N LEU A 132 8.79 -38.58 11.67
CA LEU A 132 9.08 -39.52 10.57
C LEU A 132 7.85 -40.37 10.21
N THR A 133 7.11 -40.88 11.20
CA THR A 133 5.88 -41.65 10.96
C THR A 133 4.82 -40.80 10.26
N LEU A 134 4.55 -39.59 10.77
CA LEU A 134 3.62 -38.65 10.13
C LEU A 134 4.07 -38.28 8.70
N ARG A 135 5.37 -38.08 8.49
CA ARG A 135 5.95 -37.76 7.17
C ARG A 135 5.72 -38.90 6.17
N GLN A 136 5.92 -40.15 6.60
CA GLN A 136 5.65 -41.32 5.76
C GLN A 136 4.16 -41.45 5.44
N GLN A 137 3.28 -41.30 6.44
CA GLN A 137 1.83 -41.34 6.25
C GLN A 137 1.35 -40.27 5.26
N ILE A 138 1.80 -39.02 5.41
CA ILE A 138 1.41 -37.90 4.54
C ILE A 138 2.01 -38.03 3.14
N ALA A 139 3.22 -38.57 3.01
CA ALA A 139 3.82 -38.84 1.71
C ALA A 139 3.11 -39.98 0.96
N GLN A 140 2.64 -41.01 1.66
CA GLN A 140 2.02 -42.21 1.08
C GLN A 140 0.49 -42.11 0.90
N ALA A 141 -0.18 -41.19 1.61
CA ALA A 141 -1.63 -40.97 1.47
C ALA A 141 -2.01 -40.60 0.01
N PRO A 142 -3.21 -40.96 -0.48
CA PRO A 142 -3.72 -40.45 -1.76
C PRO A 142 -4.07 -38.95 -1.65
N PRO A 143 -4.18 -38.21 -2.78
CA PRO A 143 -4.50 -36.78 -2.76
C PRO A 143 -5.88 -36.47 -2.19
N ASP A 144 -6.86 -37.36 -2.39
CA ASP A 144 -8.27 -37.14 -2.00
C ASP A 144 -8.59 -37.54 -0.54
N ALA A 145 -7.63 -38.13 0.18
CA ALA A 145 -7.79 -38.53 1.59
C ALA A 145 -6.51 -38.27 2.38
N LEU A 146 -6.19 -36.98 2.56
CA LEU A 146 -5.11 -36.55 3.43
C LEU A 146 -5.48 -36.73 4.92
N PRO A 147 -4.52 -37.13 5.79
CA PRO A 147 -4.76 -37.20 7.23
C PRO A 147 -5.10 -35.81 7.81
N PRO A 148 -5.96 -35.71 8.85
CA PRO A 148 -6.26 -34.44 9.52
C PRO A 148 -5.01 -33.81 10.16
N GLU A 149 -3.99 -34.61 10.48
CA GLU A 149 -2.68 -34.15 10.93
C GLU A 149 -1.95 -33.31 9.86
N ALA A 150 -2.14 -33.61 8.57
CA ALA A 150 -1.57 -32.83 7.47
C ALA A 150 -2.17 -31.41 7.43
N GLU A 151 -3.49 -31.31 7.56
CA GLU A 151 -4.19 -30.03 7.67
C GLU A 151 -3.79 -29.27 8.95
N ALA A 152 -3.62 -29.96 10.07
CA ALA A 152 -3.20 -29.35 11.33
C ALA A 152 -1.74 -28.83 11.27
N LEU A 153 -0.84 -29.55 10.60
CA LEU A 153 0.55 -29.12 10.34
C LEU A 153 0.58 -27.91 9.41
N HIS A 154 -0.10 -27.99 8.26
CA HIS A 154 -0.22 -26.89 7.29
C HIS A 154 -0.83 -25.63 7.93
N SER A 155 -1.89 -25.80 8.73
CA SER A 155 -2.58 -24.71 9.45
C SER A 155 -1.85 -24.24 10.71
N ARG A 156 -0.63 -24.71 10.99
CA ARG A 156 0.17 -24.39 12.20
C ARG A 156 -0.49 -24.71 13.55
N ARG A 157 -1.54 -25.54 13.60
CA ARG A 157 -2.26 -25.93 14.83
C ARG A 157 -1.69 -27.17 15.52
N HIS A 158 -0.77 -27.89 14.88
CA HIS A 158 -0.18 -29.12 15.43
C HIS A 158 0.85 -28.83 16.54
N THR A 159 1.00 -29.75 17.50
CA THR A 159 1.93 -29.63 18.64
C THR A 159 3.40 -29.54 18.23
N LEU A 160 3.78 -30.15 17.09
CA LEU A 160 5.11 -29.98 16.49
C LEU A 160 5.37 -28.52 16.05
N CYS A 161 4.34 -27.79 15.61
CA CYS A 161 4.46 -26.37 15.27
C CYS A 161 4.69 -25.51 16.52
N ALA A 162 4.07 -25.89 17.65
CA ALA A 162 4.34 -25.26 18.94
C ALA A 162 5.77 -25.51 19.42
N LEU A 163 6.32 -26.71 19.22
CA LEU A 163 7.73 -27.00 19.51
C LEU A 163 8.67 -26.15 18.62
N LEU A 164 8.40 -26.04 17.31
CA LEU A 164 9.19 -25.16 16.43
C LEU A 164 9.17 -23.69 16.89
N ALA A 165 8.02 -23.19 17.35
CA ALA A 165 7.90 -21.83 17.89
C ALA A 165 8.62 -21.61 19.24
N LEU A 166 8.94 -22.67 19.99
CA LEU A 166 9.82 -22.60 21.17
C LEU A 166 11.32 -22.69 20.80
N VAL A 167 11.64 -23.30 19.66
CA VAL A 167 13.02 -23.45 19.15
C VAL A 167 13.48 -22.20 18.41
N ASP A 168 12.58 -21.58 17.65
CA ASP A 168 12.81 -20.36 16.88
C ASP A 168 11.60 -19.40 17.06
N PRO A 169 11.64 -18.53 18.07
CA PRO A 169 10.51 -17.69 18.44
C PRO A 169 10.20 -16.63 17.36
N PRO A 170 8.94 -16.52 16.88
CA PRO A 170 8.54 -15.42 16.01
C PRO A 170 8.63 -14.06 16.74
N ALA A 171 8.89 -13.00 15.98
CA ALA A 171 9.18 -11.67 16.52
C ALA A 171 8.02 -10.99 17.30
N ASP A 172 6.79 -11.49 17.20
CA ASP A 172 5.59 -11.00 17.89
C ASP A 172 5.21 -11.82 19.15
N LEU A 173 6.09 -12.72 19.59
CA LEU A 173 5.83 -13.61 20.71
C LEU A 173 6.02 -12.89 22.05
N ASN A 174 4.96 -12.81 22.86
CA ASN A 174 4.99 -12.25 24.21
C ASN A 174 5.02 -13.38 25.27
N ASP A 175 5.33 -13.01 26.52
CA ASP A 175 5.45 -13.94 27.65
C ASP A 175 4.18 -14.79 27.89
N GLU A 176 3.00 -14.24 27.64
CA GLU A 176 1.72 -14.94 27.74
C GLU A 176 1.60 -16.06 26.69
N LYS A 177 1.81 -15.75 25.40
CA LYS A 177 1.84 -16.76 24.32
C LYS A 177 2.94 -17.79 24.57
N TRP A 178 4.11 -17.37 25.04
CA TRP A 178 5.22 -18.28 25.40
C TRP A 178 4.81 -19.26 26.51
N GLY A 179 4.15 -18.78 27.58
CA GLY A 179 3.62 -19.62 28.65
C GLY A 179 2.65 -20.69 28.14
N VAL A 180 1.73 -20.32 27.24
CA VAL A 180 0.80 -21.26 26.60
C VAL A 180 1.55 -22.29 25.74
N LEU A 181 2.53 -21.89 24.93
CA LEU A 181 3.35 -22.81 24.14
C LEU A 181 4.14 -23.79 25.04
N VAL A 182 4.73 -23.30 26.13
CA VAL A 182 5.44 -24.10 27.13
C VAL A 182 4.51 -25.15 27.75
N GLU A 183 3.27 -24.79 28.10
CA GLU A 183 2.29 -25.74 28.64
C GLU A 183 1.89 -26.80 27.60
N VAL A 184 1.56 -26.38 26.37
CA VAL A 184 1.14 -27.26 25.27
C VAL A 184 2.24 -28.28 24.92
N VAL A 185 3.49 -27.83 24.77
CA VAL A 185 4.64 -28.71 24.43
C VAL A 185 4.99 -29.63 25.60
N THR A 186 4.91 -29.15 26.84
CA THR A 186 5.14 -29.98 28.04
C THR A 186 4.09 -31.06 28.20
N ARG A 187 2.82 -30.77 27.91
CA ARG A 187 1.70 -31.71 27.96
C ARG A 187 1.73 -32.72 26.80
N ALA A 188 2.16 -32.31 25.62
CA ALA A 188 2.23 -33.16 24.43
C ALA A 188 3.42 -34.13 24.44
N TYR A 189 4.57 -33.71 24.99
CA TYR A 189 5.82 -34.49 24.93
C TYR A 189 6.39 -34.77 26.32
N ASN A 190 7.02 -33.78 26.96
CA ASN A 190 7.54 -33.84 28.33
C ASN A 190 8.16 -32.50 28.73
N LYS A 191 8.47 -32.34 30.03
CA LYS A 191 9.16 -31.15 30.55
C LYS A 191 10.61 -31.01 30.06
N ALA A 192 11.29 -32.11 29.72
CA ALA A 192 12.71 -32.08 29.35
C ALA A 192 12.96 -31.42 27.99
N ILE A 193 12.13 -31.69 26.98
CA ILE A 193 12.22 -31.03 25.67
C ILE A 193 11.86 -29.55 25.75
N THR A 194 10.86 -29.18 26.55
CA THR A 194 10.51 -27.77 26.79
C THR A 194 11.63 -27.01 27.49
N VAL A 195 12.30 -27.62 28.47
CA VAL A 195 13.49 -27.04 29.12
C VAL A 195 14.69 -26.96 28.17
N ALA A 196 14.86 -27.92 27.25
CA ALA A 196 15.91 -27.84 26.24
C ALA A 196 15.66 -26.69 25.24
N ALA A 197 14.42 -26.52 24.77
CA ALA A 197 14.00 -25.41 23.92
C ALA A 197 14.22 -24.06 24.63
N ALA A 198 13.66 -23.89 25.84
CA ALA A 198 13.77 -22.65 26.61
C ALA A 198 15.20 -22.27 27.02
N ARG A 199 16.15 -23.22 26.99
CA ARG A 199 17.58 -22.97 27.22
C ARG A 199 18.38 -22.75 25.92
N GLY A 200 17.73 -22.67 24.76
CA GLY A 200 18.37 -22.52 23.45
C GLY A 200 19.25 -23.71 23.04
N LYS A 201 19.00 -24.90 23.62
CA LYS A 201 19.80 -26.10 23.38
C LYS A 201 19.33 -26.94 22.21
N LEU A 202 18.13 -26.64 21.69
CA LEU A 202 17.62 -27.19 20.45
C LEU A 202 17.88 -26.16 19.36
N VAL A 203 18.57 -26.56 18.29
CA VAL A 203 18.91 -25.70 17.15
C VAL A 203 18.70 -26.46 15.86
N TYR A 204 18.39 -25.77 14.76
CA TYR A 204 18.37 -26.42 13.45
C TYR A 204 19.78 -26.79 13.01
N LYS A 205 19.92 -27.98 12.45
CA LYS A 205 21.13 -28.45 11.76
C LYS A 205 21.31 -27.60 10.51
N LYS A 206 21.96 -26.44 10.68
CA LYS A 206 22.41 -25.60 9.57
C LYS A 206 23.18 -26.47 8.60
N SER A 207 22.66 -26.64 7.38
CA SER A 207 23.38 -27.31 6.30
C SER A 207 24.78 -26.70 6.23
N PRO A 208 25.86 -27.51 6.19
CA PRO A 208 27.21 -26.97 6.20
C PRO A 208 27.33 -25.95 5.07
N ALA A 209 27.74 -24.72 5.42
CA ALA A 209 28.09 -23.75 4.41
C ALA A 209 29.13 -24.42 3.47
N PRO A 210 29.03 -24.24 2.14
CA PRO A 210 30.09 -24.72 1.26
C PRO A 210 31.40 -24.15 1.80
N PRO A 211 32.45 -24.98 1.96
CA PRO A 211 33.69 -24.51 2.57
C PRO A 211 34.17 -23.31 1.77
N ALA A 212 34.32 -22.17 2.46
CA ALA A 212 35.00 -21.02 1.88
C ALA A 212 36.33 -21.52 1.31
N PRO A 213 36.69 -21.17 0.06
CA PRO A 213 37.87 -21.73 -0.59
C PRO A 213 39.13 -21.29 0.17
N SER A 214 39.56 -22.13 1.11
CA SER A 214 40.86 -22.03 1.72
C SER A 214 41.90 -22.16 0.62
N THR A 215 42.85 -21.25 0.60
CA THR A 215 43.90 -21.20 -0.41
C THR A 215 45.18 -21.82 0.19
N PRO A 216 45.47 -23.11 -0.06
CA PRO A 216 46.82 -23.65 0.05
C PRO A 216 47.55 -23.59 -1.32
N PRO A 217 48.89 -23.71 -1.34
CA PRO A 217 49.70 -22.98 -2.31
C PRO A 217 49.87 -23.66 -3.67
N VAL A 218 50.25 -22.83 -4.64
CA VAL A 218 50.66 -23.21 -5.99
C VAL A 218 51.72 -24.31 -5.97
N LYS A 219 51.47 -25.39 -6.71
CA LYS A 219 52.52 -26.25 -7.29
C LYS A 219 52.21 -26.52 -8.75
N GLU A 220 53.18 -26.24 -9.60
CA GLU A 220 53.14 -26.49 -11.04
C GLU A 220 53.20 -27.99 -11.32
N ALA A 221 52.35 -28.47 -12.24
CA ALA A 221 52.58 -29.70 -13.00
C ALA A 221 51.70 -29.73 -14.26
N GLN A 222 52.27 -29.19 -15.35
CA GLN A 222 52.13 -29.66 -16.74
C GLN A 222 50.90 -30.52 -17.11
N ARG A 223 50.06 -30.01 -18.02
CA ARG A 223 49.24 -30.86 -18.91
C ARG A 223 49.52 -30.53 -20.38
N ALA A 224 49.64 -31.59 -21.16
CA ALA A 224 50.05 -31.55 -22.56
C ALA A 224 48.92 -31.14 -23.50
N MET A 225 49.31 -30.81 -24.73
CA MET A 225 48.48 -30.40 -25.86
C MET A 225 47.50 -31.50 -26.31
N SER A 226 46.29 -31.09 -26.65
CA SER A 226 45.67 -31.28 -27.98
C SER A 226 44.26 -30.66 -27.99
N ASP A 227 43.66 -30.21 -29.08
CA ASP A 227 44.06 -29.79 -30.43
C ASP A 227 42.72 -29.57 -31.15
N PHE A 228 42.39 -28.34 -31.56
CA PHE A 228 41.30 -28.05 -32.51
C PHE A 228 41.57 -26.69 -33.19
N PRO A 229 41.42 -26.57 -34.53
CA PRO A 229 42.03 -25.50 -35.30
C PRO A 229 41.23 -24.19 -35.38
N GLU A 230 41.97 -23.12 -35.72
CA GLU A 230 41.46 -21.81 -36.15
C GLU A 230 40.54 -21.90 -37.39
N VAL A 231 39.77 -20.83 -37.67
CA VAL A 231 39.97 -20.02 -38.91
C VAL A 231 39.11 -18.73 -38.94
N MET A 232 39.82 -17.62 -39.23
CA MET A 232 39.46 -16.34 -39.85
C MET A 232 38.34 -15.40 -39.34
N VAL A 233 38.73 -14.12 -39.36
CA VAL A 233 37.99 -12.87 -39.12
C VAL A 233 37.60 -12.24 -40.49
N ILE A 234 36.93 -11.07 -40.45
CA ILE A 234 36.59 -10.11 -41.54
C ILE A 234 35.17 -10.34 -42.09
N GLY A 235 34.30 -9.34 -42.24
CA GLY A 235 34.42 -7.89 -41.99
C GLY A 235 33.06 -7.17 -42.16
N ALA A 236 33.01 -5.85 -41.99
CA ALA A 236 31.76 -5.08 -41.99
C ALA A 236 31.21 -4.78 -43.40
N GLN A 237 29.87 -4.72 -43.55
CA GLN A 237 29.13 -3.51 -44.00
C GLN A 237 27.61 -3.71 -44.26
N THR A 238 26.87 -2.61 -44.05
CA THR A 238 25.58 -2.15 -44.62
C THR A 238 24.75 -3.02 -45.58
N ALA A 239 23.41 -3.02 -45.41
CA ALA A 239 22.44 -2.63 -46.47
C ALA A 239 20.97 -2.56 -46.01
N LYS A 240 20.12 -1.90 -46.82
CA LYS A 240 18.66 -1.64 -46.69
C LYS A 240 17.76 -2.85 -47.06
N PRO A 241 16.43 -2.81 -46.80
CA PRO A 241 15.51 -3.96 -46.91
C PRO A 241 14.61 -3.98 -48.17
N SER A 242 13.72 -5.01 -48.24
CA SER A 242 12.51 -5.19 -49.09
C SER A 242 12.72 -5.80 -50.50
N PRO A 243 11.68 -6.31 -51.23
CA PRO A 243 10.25 -6.47 -50.88
C PRO A 243 9.54 -7.79 -51.36
N SER A 244 8.22 -7.89 -51.08
CA SER A 244 7.16 -8.67 -51.80
C SER A 244 7.17 -10.21 -51.66
N SER A 245 6.04 -10.94 -51.76
CA SER A 245 4.73 -10.71 -52.41
C SER A 245 3.54 -11.06 -51.48
N VAL A 246 2.47 -10.25 -51.35
CA VAL A 246 1.32 -9.98 -52.26
C VAL A 246 0.27 -11.10 -52.32
N LEU A 247 -0.93 -10.81 -51.77
CA LEU A 247 -2.22 -11.03 -52.45
C LEU A 247 -3.23 -9.93 -52.03
N LYS A 248 -4.23 -9.63 -52.88
CA LYS A 248 -5.05 -8.39 -52.88
C LYS A 248 -6.58 -8.75 -52.82
N PRO A 249 -7.57 -7.82 -52.97
CA PRO A 249 -8.82 -7.82 -52.18
C PRO A 249 -10.08 -8.21 -52.98
N PRO A 250 -11.29 -8.14 -52.37
CA PRO A 250 -12.22 -7.00 -52.56
C PRO A 250 -12.93 -6.57 -51.23
N SER A 251 -13.74 -5.50 -51.10
CA SER A 251 -13.97 -4.22 -51.82
C SER A 251 -14.82 -3.27 -50.94
N ALA A 252 -15.12 -2.05 -51.41
CA ALA A 252 -16.09 -1.07 -50.86
C ALA A 252 -16.91 -0.45 -52.02
N PRO A 253 -17.90 0.48 -51.84
CA PRO A 253 -18.45 1.11 -50.62
C PRO A 253 -20.01 1.15 -50.55
N THR A 254 -20.59 1.84 -49.54
CA THR A 254 -21.78 2.74 -49.63
C THR A 254 -21.92 3.50 -48.28
N GLN A 255 -22.43 4.74 -48.29
CA GLN A 255 -22.65 5.59 -47.09
C GLN A 255 -24.15 5.64 -46.67
N PRO A 256 -24.71 6.70 -46.03
CA PRO A 256 -25.22 6.58 -44.66
C PRO A 256 -26.73 6.82 -44.55
N GLU A 257 -27.36 6.41 -43.45
CA GLU A 257 -28.67 6.96 -43.07
C GLU A 257 -28.72 7.38 -41.60
N GLU A 258 -29.50 8.43 -41.37
CA GLU A 258 -29.78 9.04 -40.09
C GLU A 258 -30.82 8.20 -39.34
N ASP A 259 -30.82 8.22 -38.01
CA ASP A 259 -32.06 8.05 -37.28
C ASP A 259 -32.06 8.88 -35.98
N VAL A 260 -32.97 9.84 -35.94
CA VAL A 260 -33.33 10.62 -34.75
C VAL A 260 -34.30 9.78 -33.94
N ILE A 261 -34.15 9.66 -32.61
CA ILE A 261 -35.31 9.56 -31.70
C ILE A 261 -34.94 9.81 -30.22
N ILE A 262 -35.51 10.90 -29.70
CA ILE A 262 -36.13 11.11 -28.38
C ILE A 262 -35.32 10.85 -27.10
N ILE A 263 -35.14 11.94 -26.35
CA ILE A 263 -34.89 11.96 -24.90
C ILE A 263 -36.21 11.77 -24.13
N PRO A 264 -36.36 10.74 -23.29
CA PRO A 264 -37.01 10.86 -21.99
C PRO A 264 -35.92 11.24 -20.96
N GLY A 265 -36.16 12.11 -19.99
CA GLY A 265 -37.39 12.21 -19.20
C GLY A 265 -36.99 11.83 -17.78
N SER A 266 -36.88 12.82 -16.91
CA SER A 266 -36.42 12.66 -15.52
C SER A 266 -37.33 11.73 -14.73
N GLU A 267 -36.78 10.65 -14.16
CA GLU A 267 -37.45 9.82 -13.17
C GLU A 267 -36.77 9.91 -11.80
N GLU A 268 -37.59 10.15 -10.78
CA GLU A 268 -37.20 10.15 -9.37
C GLU A 268 -36.95 8.70 -8.91
N VAL A 269 -35.75 8.39 -8.41
CA VAL A 269 -35.53 7.12 -7.72
C VAL A 269 -36.02 7.25 -6.27
N ARG A 270 -37.22 6.76 -6.00
CA ARG A 270 -37.68 6.49 -4.63
C ARG A 270 -36.78 5.43 -3.98
N GLY A 271 -36.43 5.66 -2.72
CA GLY A 271 -35.46 4.83 -2.02
C GLY A 271 -35.97 3.42 -1.71
N THR A 272 -35.01 2.49 -1.69
CA THR A 272 -35.12 1.20 -1.01
C THR A 272 -34.29 1.26 0.26
N GLN A 273 -34.87 0.87 1.40
CA GLN A 273 -34.14 0.70 2.65
C GLN A 273 -33.29 -0.56 2.55
N SER A 274 -31.98 -0.44 2.79
CA SER A 274 -31.14 -1.55 3.24
C SER A 274 -30.56 -1.20 4.61
N ASP A 275 -30.58 -2.20 5.50
CA ASP A 275 -30.16 -2.07 6.88
C ASP A 275 -28.63 -1.86 6.93
N GLY A 276 -28.20 -0.71 7.45
CA GLY A 276 -26.83 -0.25 7.37
C GLY A 276 -26.53 0.76 8.47
N GLU A 277 -25.38 0.60 9.12
CA GLU A 277 -25.00 1.34 10.32
C GLU A 277 -25.20 2.86 10.14
N ARG A 278 -25.93 3.46 11.08
CA ARG A 278 -26.30 4.88 11.06
C ARG A 278 -25.07 5.76 11.32
N LEU A 279 -24.28 5.98 10.27
CA LEU A 279 -23.10 6.85 10.28
C LEU A 279 -23.54 8.31 10.53
N ILE A 280 -23.55 8.69 11.80
CA ILE A 280 -23.85 10.06 12.20
C ILE A 280 -22.73 10.97 11.68
N PHE A 281 -23.11 11.90 10.80
CA PHE A 281 -22.42 13.17 10.56
C PHE A 281 -23.05 14.19 11.53
N GLY A 282 -22.22 15.02 12.16
CA GLY A 282 -22.49 15.52 13.52
C GLY A 282 -23.77 16.34 13.71
N ALA A 283 -24.48 16.10 14.82
CA ALA A 283 -25.51 17.00 15.34
C ALA A 283 -25.57 16.98 16.89
N VAL A 284 -25.15 18.12 17.46
CA VAL A 284 -25.61 18.86 18.66
C VAL A 284 -26.48 18.18 19.75
N PRO A 285 -26.24 18.48 21.06
CA PRO A 285 -27.28 18.51 22.10
C PRO A 285 -27.81 19.94 22.38
N LEU A 286 -29.13 20.07 22.53
CA LEU A 286 -29.87 21.34 22.67
C LEU A 286 -29.71 22.01 24.06
N ALA A 287 -29.77 23.36 24.15
CA ALA A 287 -30.99 24.10 24.57
C ALA A 287 -30.75 25.53 25.13
N ARG A 288 -31.36 26.55 24.47
CA ARG A 288 -31.79 27.89 24.98
C ARG A 288 -30.66 28.84 25.48
N SER A 289 -30.80 30.17 25.44
CA SER A 289 -31.98 31.04 25.27
C SER A 289 -31.73 32.19 24.28
N GLY A 290 -32.77 32.93 23.90
CA GLY A 290 -32.73 33.91 22.82
C GLY A 290 -31.92 35.17 23.12
N GLY A 291 -31.18 35.61 22.10
CA GLY A 291 -30.72 36.97 21.85
C GLY A 291 -30.79 37.21 20.35
N GLU A 292 -30.91 38.46 19.91
CA GLU A 292 -31.02 38.78 18.47
C GLU A 292 -29.76 38.31 17.73
N GLU A 293 -29.88 37.27 16.89
CA GLU A 293 -28.77 36.78 16.09
C GLU A 293 -28.42 37.81 15.01
N LYS A 294 -27.39 38.62 15.29
CA LYS A 294 -26.58 39.29 14.25
C LYS A 294 -26.30 38.30 13.13
N PRO A 295 -26.36 38.70 11.84
CA PRO A 295 -26.11 37.80 10.73
C PRO A 295 -24.71 37.20 10.87
N ALA A 296 -24.65 35.91 11.20
CA ALA A 296 -23.41 35.17 11.24
C ALA A 296 -22.80 35.16 9.83
N LEU A 297 -21.52 35.54 9.72
CA LEU A 297 -20.83 35.57 8.44
C LEU A 297 -20.83 34.17 7.83
N GLY A 298 -21.41 34.06 6.64
CA GLY A 298 -21.49 32.80 5.91
C GLY A 298 -20.09 32.33 5.51
N LEU A 299 -19.66 31.23 6.09
CA LEU A 299 -18.41 30.55 5.75
C LEU A 299 -18.76 29.16 5.20
N LYS A 300 -18.13 28.80 4.09
CA LYS A 300 -18.18 27.50 3.46
C LYS A 300 -16.84 26.82 3.64
N VAL A 301 -16.88 25.61 4.15
CA VAL A 301 -15.70 24.81 4.51
C VAL A 301 -15.76 23.54 3.67
N LEU A 302 -14.95 23.45 2.63
CA LEU A 302 -14.78 22.22 1.85
C LEU A 302 -13.60 21.45 2.44
N VAL A 303 -13.78 20.16 2.72
CA VAL A 303 -12.74 19.27 3.22
C VAL A 303 -12.71 18.00 2.37
N SER A 304 -11.53 17.62 1.89
CA SER A 304 -11.31 16.31 1.26
C SER A 304 -10.92 15.30 2.34
N VAL A 305 -11.77 14.30 2.56
CA VAL A 305 -11.59 13.27 3.58
C VAL A 305 -11.19 11.96 2.91
N GLU A 306 -10.20 11.27 3.47
CA GLU A 306 -9.77 9.94 3.01
C GLU A 306 -10.97 9.01 2.75
N ARG A 307 -10.98 8.32 1.60
CA ARG A 307 -12.06 7.43 1.12
C ARG A 307 -13.44 8.07 0.88
N PHE A 308 -13.70 9.28 1.35
CA PHE A 308 -14.98 9.98 1.20
C PHE A 308 -14.95 11.15 0.21
N GLY A 309 -13.76 11.60 -0.19
CA GLY A 309 -13.56 12.71 -1.12
C GLY A 309 -14.01 14.06 -0.54
N ASP A 310 -14.34 14.99 -1.42
CA ASP A 310 -14.74 16.34 -1.05
C ASP A 310 -16.13 16.36 -0.39
N ARG A 311 -16.19 16.98 0.80
CA ARG A 311 -17.42 17.24 1.55
C ARG A 311 -17.49 18.72 1.90
N VAL A 312 -18.69 19.29 1.84
CA VAL A 312 -18.93 20.71 2.10
C VAL A 312 -19.70 20.87 3.40
N PHE A 313 -19.22 21.78 4.24
CA PHE A 313 -19.74 22.11 5.57
C PHE A 313 -19.89 23.63 5.70
N LYS A 314 -20.65 24.05 6.71
CA LYS A 314 -20.81 25.44 7.10
C LYS A 314 -19.72 25.86 8.10
N GLY A 315 -19.55 27.17 8.27
CA GLY A 315 -18.80 27.73 9.39
C GLY A 315 -19.43 27.31 10.72
N GLY A 316 -18.59 27.04 11.72
CA GLY A 316 -19.02 26.71 13.07
C GLY A 316 -19.42 25.24 13.30
N GLU A 317 -19.35 24.36 12.31
CA GLU A 317 -19.45 22.90 12.51
C GLU A 317 -18.10 22.18 12.27
N PHE A 318 -17.98 20.94 12.74
CA PHE A 318 -16.78 20.12 12.53
C PHE A 318 -16.82 19.47 11.14
N ALA A 319 -16.05 20.04 10.22
CA ALA A 319 -15.79 19.53 8.89
C ALA A 319 -14.75 18.38 8.93
N GLY A 320 -15.16 17.18 8.51
CA GLY A 320 -14.35 15.96 8.59
C GLY A 320 -15.02 14.85 9.41
N THR A 321 -14.23 13.98 10.02
CA THR A 321 -14.72 12.77 10.71
C THR A 321 -13.96 12.50 12.01
N LYS A 322 -14.43 13.09 13.11
CA LYS A 322 -13.84 12.91 14.46
C LYS A 322 -13.90 11.44 14.90
N GLY A 323 -12.78 10.90 15.37
CA GLY A 323 -12.72 9.58 16.02
C GLY A 323 -12.95 8.38 15.09
N LYS A 324 -13.08 8.59 13.76
CA LYS A 324 -13.25 7.53 12.77
C LYS A 324 -11.91 7.08 12.14
N ALA A 325 -10.79 7.53 12.70
CA ALA A 325 -9.42 7.22 12.26
C ALA A 325 -9.09 7.60 10.81
N LEU A 326 -9.84 8.55 10.24
CA LEU A 326 -9.75 9.02 8.86
C LEU A 326 -9.05 10.38 8.82
N ARG A 327 -8.10 10.56 7.90
CA ARG A 327 -7.42 11.86 7.72
C ARG A 327 -8.23 12.83 6.86
N VAL A 328 -8.04 14.11 7.13
CA VAL A 328 -8.19 15.18 6.14
C VAL A 328 -6.96 15.19 5.23
N GLU A 329 -7.16 15.22 3.92
CA GLU A 329 -6.09 15.30 2.90
C GLU A 329 -5.91 16.73 2.35
N GLY A 330 -6.93 17.57 2.47
CA GLY A 330 -6.91 18.98 2.08
C GLY A 330 -8.23 19.70 2.36
N PHE A 331 -8.25 21.02 2.22
CA PHE A 331 -9.41 21.85 2.46
C PHE A 331 -9.43 23.14 1.62
N SER A 332 -10.58 23.80 1.57
CA SER A 332 -10.78 25.16 1.04
C SER A 332 -11.78 25.89 1.94
N LEU A 333 -11.54 27.18 2.17
CA LEU A 333 -12.41 28.07 2.94
C LEU A 333 -12.88 29.19 2.02
N ASN A 334 -14.18 29.48 2.01
CA ASN A 334 -14.74 30.58 1.21
C ASN A 334 -15.81 31.33 1.99
N LEU A 335 -15.88 32.66 1.84
CA LEU A 335 -16.99 33.45 2.35
C LEU A 335 -18.17 33.36 1.38
N GLU A 336 -19.31 32.83 1.85
CA GLU A 336 -20.48 32.58 1.02
C GLU A 336 -21.76 32.98 1.79
N PRO A 337 -22.40 34.13 1.47
CA PRO A 337 -22.06 35.05 0.38
C PRO A 337 -20.74 35.83 0.62
N PRO A 338 -20.02 36.23 -0.45
CA PRO A 338 -18.85 37.09 -0.32
C PRO A 338 -19.20 38.44 0.33
N VAL A 339 -18.30 38.96 1.17
CA VAL A 339 -18.48 40.23 1.88
C VAL A 339 -17.45 41.23 1.37
N PRO A 340 -17.83 42.28 0.61
CA PRO A 340 -16.89 43.25 0.07
C PRO A 340 -15.99 43.87 1.15
N GLY A 341 -14.67 43.77 0.96
CA GLY A 341 -13.69 44.27 1.92
C GLY A 341 -13.32 43.31 3.06
N LEU A 342 -13.94 42.13 3.13
CA LEU A 342 -13.55 41.05 4.03
C LEU A 342 -13.20 39.80 3.20
N GLY A 343 -11.98 39.32 3.33
CA GLY A 343 -11.51 38.06 2.77
C GLY A 343 -10.86 37.20 3.83
N LEU A 344 -10.26 36.09 3.41
CA LEU A 344 -9.45 35.24 4.27
C LEU A 344 -8.29 34.64 3.47
N ARG A 345 -7.21 34.29 4.16
CA ARG A 345 -6.13 33.48 3.61
C ARG A 345 -5.74 32.40 4.61
N TYR A 346 -5.21 31.28 4.12
CA TYR A 346 -4.88 30.13 4.96
C TYR A 346 -3.67 29.37 4.43
N MET A 347 -3.04 28.61 5.32
CA MET A 347 -1.97 27.67 5.00
C MET A 347 -2.19 26.34 5.72
N ALA A 348 -1.58 25.29 5.19
CA ALA A 348 -1.59 23.93 5.70
C ALA A 348 -0.16 23.42 5.98
N CYS A 349 0.02 22.60 7.01
CA CYS A 349 1.18 21.73 7.14
C CYS A 349 0.79 20.34 6.63
N LEU A 350 1.48 19.83 5.62
CA LEU A 350 1.18 18.55 4.97
C LEU A 350 2.33 17.56 5.15
N GLU A 351 1.99 16.27 5.28
CA GLU A 351 2.98 15.19 5.39
C GLU A 351 4.02 15.22 4.26
N GLY A 352 5.31 15.21 4.65
CA GLY A 352 6.43 15.17 3.71
C GLY A 352 6.49 16.36 2.74
N ILE A 353 5.84 17.48 3.09
CA ILE A 353 5.93 18.77 2.40
C ILE A 353 6.30 19.86 3.43
N GLY A 354 5.68 19.80 4.62
CA GLY A 354 5.77 20.86 5.64
C GLY A 354 4.74 21.95 5.42
N ASP A 355 5.05 23.16 5.86
CA ASP A 355 4.20 24.34 5.70
C ASP A 355 4.11 24.75 4.22
N THR A 356 2.89 24.95 3.77
CA THR A 356 2.56 25.43 2.42
C THR A 356 2.55 26.97 2.35
N PRO A 357 2.66 27.56 1.14
CA PRO A 357 2.37 28.98 0.95
C PRO A 357 0.95 29.34 1.41
N TRP A 358 0.75 30.60 1.80
CA TRP A 358 -0.59 31.11 2.09
C TRP A 358 -1.38 31.25 0.80
N VAL A 359 -2.56 30.63 0.75
CA VAL A 359 -3.53 30.70 -0.36
C VAL A 359 -4.72 31.58 0.01
N MET A 360 -5.42 32.10 -1.00
CA MET A 360 -6.58 32.98 -0.81
C MET A 360 -7.89 32.19 -0.66
N ASP A 361 -8.98 32.89 -0.34
CA ASP A 361 -10.33 32.32 -0.26
C ASP A 361 -10.74 31.57 -1.53
N GLY A 362 -11.39 30.42 -1.34
CA GLY A 362 -11.78 29.48 -2.39
C GLY A 362 -10.68 28.52 -2.86
N GLU A 363 -9.40 28.86 -2.73
CA GLU A 363 -8.29 28.06 -3.26
C GLU A 363 -8.08 26.76 -2.46
N PHE A 364 -8.00 25.60 -3.13
CA PHE A 364 -7.86 24.33 -2.42
C PHE A 364 -6.41 24.05 -2.04
N ILE A 365 -6.17 23.80 -0.74
CA ILE A 365 -4.86 23.46 -0.20
C ILE A 365 -4.83 22.03 0.32
N GLY A 366 -3.73 21.32 0.07
CA GLY A 366 -3.60 19.89 0.34
C GLY A 366 -3.56 19.05 -0.93
N SER A 367 -3.91 17.77 -0.80
CA SER A 367 -3.96 16.84 -1.92
C SER A 367 -5.30 16.10 -1.95
N ARG A 368 -5.79 15.76 -3.14
CA ARG A 368 -6.92 14.84 -3.31
C ARG A 368 -6.37 13.49 -3.74
N GLY A 369 -6.65 12.42 -3.01
CA GLY A 369 -6.28 11.04 -3.39
C GLY A 369 -4.79 10.73 -3.38
N SER A 370 -3.92 11.70 -3.08
CA SER A 370 -2.46 11.47 -2.99
C SER A 370 -2.01 10.95 -1.63
N GLY A 371 -2.95 10.70 -0.70
CA GLY A 371 -2.70 10.08 0.59
C GLY A 371 -2.01 10.96 1.64
N LYS A 372 -1.56 12.18 1.29
CA LYS A 372 -0.87 13.07 2.23
C LYS A 372 -1.85 13.64 3.25
N ARG A 373 -1.63 13.34 4.54
CA ARG A 373 -2.42 13.91 5.63
C ARG A 373 -2.12 15.40 5.84
N LEU A 374 -3.14 16.12 6.26
CA LEU A 374 -3.02 17.40 6.94
C LEU A 374 -2.52 17.15 8.39
N GLU A 375 -1.48 17.87 8.81
CA GLU A 375 -0.91 17.81 10.18
C GLU A 375 -1.20 19.09 11.01
N GLY A 376 -1.75 20.10 10.35
CA GLY A 376 -2.21 21.34 10.94
C GLY A 376 -2.47 22.43 9.90
N PHE A 377 -3.02 23.56 10.33
CA PHE A 377 -3.35 24.69 9.48
C PHE A 377 -3.35 26.01 10.25
N ALA A 378 -3.36 27.12 9.54
CA ALA A 378 -3.58 28.46 10.09
C ALA A 378 -4.51 29.25 9.16
N VAL A 379 -5.34 30.14 9.73
CA VAL A 379 -6.31 30.96 8.99
C VAL A 379 -6.25 32.38 9.52
N GLU A 380 -6.23 33.37 8.64
CA GLU A 380 -6.29 34.78 9.00
C GLU A 380 -7.22 35.56 8.07
N LEU A 381 -7.82 36.63 8.58
CA LEU A 381 -8.72 37.50 7.83
C LEU A 381 -7.93 38.55 7.05
N THR A 382 -8.42 38.89 5.87
CA THR A 382 -7.81 39.86 4.95
C THR A 382 -8.81 40.93 4.53
N GLY A 383 -8.32 42.02 3.91
CA GLY A 383 -9.15 43.15 3.50
C GLY A 383 -9.33 44.22 4.59
N ASN A 384 -9.96 45.34 4.22
CA ASN A 384 -10.10 46.52 5.10
C ASN A 384 -11.09 46.31 6.26
N LEU A 385 -12.01 45.34 6.16
CA LEU A 385 -12.94 44.99 7.24
C LEU A 385 -12.39 43.97 8.24
N ALA A 386 -11.23 43.32 7.96
CA ALA A 386 -10.63 42.32 8.85
C ALA A 386 -10.37 42.84 10.27
N ALA A 387 -10.14 44.14 10.43
CA ALA A 387 -9.99 44.78 11.74
C ALA A 387 -11.21 44.58 12.65
N ASN A 388 -12.42 44.45 12.10
CA ASN A 388 -13.69 44.37 12.84
C ASN A 388 -14.09 42.96 13.27
N TYR A 389 -13.35 41.93 12.84
CA TYR A 389 -13.69 40.52 13.04
C TYR A 389 -12.50 39.71 13.53
N ASP A 390 -12.76 38.56 14.13
CA ASP A 390 -11.78 37.52 14.49
C ASP A 390 -12.17 36.20 13.83
N VAL A 391 -11.19 35.45 13.34
CA VAL A 391 -11.37 34.06 12.88
C VAL A 391 -10.82 33.10 13.92
N PHE A 392 -11.65 32.13 14.30
CA PHE A 392 -11.37 31.11 15.30
C PHE A 392 -11.44 29.72 14.69
N TYR A 393 -10.57 28.82 15.15
CA TYR A 393 -10.52 27.46 14.64
C TYR A 393 -9.94 26.45 15.64
N THR A 394 -10.37 25.20 15.51
CA THR A 394 -9.86 24.04 16.26
C THR A 394 -9.75 22.82 15.33
N ALA A 395 -8.86 21.89 15.65
CA ALA A 395 -8.64 20.64 14.94
C ALA A 395 -8.89 19.44 15.88
N HIS A 396 -9.43 18.35 15.35
CA HIS A 396 -9.38 17.05 16.00
C HIS A 396 -8.16 16.29 15.48
N ILE A 397 -7.19 16.02 16.33
CA ILE A 397 -5.91 15.39 15.96
C ILE A 397 -5.86 13.96 16.48
N GLN A 398 -5.36 13.04 15.64
CA GLN A 398 -5.13 11.65 16.01
C GLN A 398 -4.40 11.55 17.36
N ASN A 399 -4.90 10.67 18.24
CA ASN A 399 -4.36 10.34 19.56
C ASN A 399 -4.27 11.52 20.57
N ILE A 400 -4.65 12.74 20.19
CA ILE A 400 -4.67 13.93 21.05
C ILE A 400 -6.10 14.38 21.35
N GLY A 401 -6.99 14.31 20.35
CA GLY A 401 -8.35 14.85 20.45
C GLY A 401 -8.44 16.30 19.95
N ASP A 402 -9.38 17.06 20.51
CA ASP A 402 -9.63 18.46 20.11
C ASP A 402 -8.52 19.39 20.61
N THR A 403 -7.96 20.21 19.72
CA THR A 403 -7.00 21.25 20.11
C THR A 403 -7.69 22.41 20.83
N PRO A 404 -6.96 23.15 21.69
CA PRO A 404 -7.36 24.48 22.10
C PRO A 404 -7.70 25.35 20.88
N THR A 405 -8.66 26.27 21.04
CA THR A 405 -9.06 27.18 19.96
C THR A 405 -7.90 28.12 19.60
N CYS A 406 -7.48 28.07 18.35
CA CYS A 406 -6.54 29.00 17.73
C CYS A 406 -7.31 30.14 17.05
N SER A 407 -6.63 31.24 16.76
CA SER A 407 -7.20 32.38 16.05
C SER A 407 -6.15 33.17 15.27
N ASN A 408 -6.61 33.92 14.26
CA ASN A 408 -5.87 34.97 13.56
C ASN A 408 -4.41 34.63 13.24
N GLY A 409 -4.20 33.64 12.37
CA GLY A 409 -2.88 33.24 11.86
C GLY A 409 -2.06 32.34 12.80
N LYS A 410 -2.50 32.09 14.04
CA LYS A 410 -1.83 31.13 14.94
C LYS A 410 -1.97 29.70 14.39
N PHE A 411 -0.88 28.94 14.39
CA PHE A 411 -0.91 27.57 13.90
C PHE A 411 -1.72 26.63 14.81
N CYS A 412 -2.60 25.82 14.20
CA CYS A 412 -3.44 24.81 14.83
C CYS A 412 -3.09 23.43 14.28
N GLY A 413 -2.39 22.60 15.07
CA GLY A 413 -1.85 21.32 14.61
C GLY A 413 -0.68 20.86 15.46
N THR A 414 0.11 19.90 14.95
CA THR A 414 1.34 19.45 15.64
C THR A 414 2.62 19.59 14.81
N ARG A 415 2.55 19.63 13.46
CA ARG A 415 3.71 19.50 12.55
C ARG A 415 4.60 18.26 12.84
N SER A 416 4.06 17.25 13.53
CA SER A 416 4.84 16.16 14.13
C SER A 416 4.39 14.77 13.66
N GLY A 417 3.81 14.65 12.46
CA GLY A 417 3.36 13.36 11.93
C GLY A 417 1.94 12.94 12.33
N LEU A 418 1.20 13.70 13.14
CA LEU A 418 -0.17 13.35 13.54
C LEU A 418 -1.20 13.97 12.60
N ARG A 419 -2.12 13.15 12.08
CA ARG A 419 -3.18 13.61 11.17
C ARG A 419 -4.23 14.47 11.90
N VAL A 420 -4.73 15.47 11.19
CA VAL A 420 -6.03 16.11 11.46
C VAL A 420 -7.13 15.21 10.88
N GLU A 421 -8.13 14.88 11.70
CA GLU A 421 -9.31 14.08 11.30
C GLU A 421 -10.56 14.93 11.04
N ALA A 422 -10.63 16.10 11.69
CA ALA A 422 -11.65 17.11 11.46
C ALA A 422 -11.14 18.49 11.83
N MET A 423 -11.73 19.53 11.27
CA MET A 423 -11.50 20.93 11.62
C MET A 423 -12.82 21.66 11.83
N ARG A 424 -12.80 22.73 12.62
CA ARG A 424 -13.92 23.65 12.81
C ARG A 424 -13.39 25.06 12.67
N VAL A 425 -14.02 25.87 11.82
CA VAL A 425 -13.62 27.27 11.57
C VAL A 425 -14.87 28.15 11.66
N TRP A 426 -14.79 29.29 12.34
CA TRP A 426 -15.87 30.26 12.44
C TRP A 426 -15.33 31.68 12.59
N ILE A 427 -16.15 32.67 12.25
CA ILE A 427 -15.79 34.09 12.31
C ILE A 427 -16.77 34.78 13.26
N GLN A 428 -16.26 35.68 14.10
CA GLN A 428 -17.05 36.50 15.02
C GLN A 428 -16.69 37.98 14.84
N GLN A 429 -17.64 38.86 15.12
CA GLN A 429 -17.37 40.29 15.20
C GLN A 429 -16.71 40.60 16.56
N LYS A 430 -15.79 41.56 16.56
CA LYS A 430 -15.19 42.13 17.79
C LYS A 430 -16.16 43.05 18.53
#